data_AF-A0A2M7IL57-F1
#
_entry.id   AF-A0A2M7IL57-F1
#
_cell.length_a   1.000
_cell.length_b   1.000
_cell.length_c   1.000
_cell.angle_alpha   90.00
_cell.angle_beta   90.00
_cell.angle_gamma   90.00
#
_symmetry.space_group_name_H-M   'P 1'
#
loop_
_entity.id
_entity.type
_entity.pdbx_description
1 polymer ?
#
loop_
_entity_poly.entity_id
_entity_poly.type
_entity_poly.pdbx_seq_one_letter_code
_entity_poly.pdbx_strand_id
1 'polypeptide(L)'
;MTFQHKNLADGQWFAMDIFNQMANIGAEVGRAINWKNKGNQEYSQLAFERVLELLYFTIEDKKNYRRLGELCRLKEVLGDYFVGENQYKSSAENLNKYFYPFNFAARRSV
;
A
#
# COMPACT_ATOMS: atom_id res chain seq x y z
N MET A 1 15.87 -5.39 -4.87
CA MET A 1 15.12 -5.38 -3.60
C MET A 1 15.03 -6.82 -3.12
N THR A 2 15.32 -7.08 -1.85
CA THR A 2 15.13 -8.42 -1.27
C THR A 2 13.71 -8.49 -0.72
N PHE A 3 12.84 -9.24 -1.38
CA PHE A 3 11.45 -9.42 -0.93
C PHE A 3 11.42 -10.25 0.36
N GLN A 4 10.81 -9.71 1.41
CA GLN A 4 10.75 -10.36 2.73
C GLN A 4 9.71 -11.48 2.75
N HIS A 5 8.68 -11.41 1.91
CA HIS A 5 7.58 -12.38 1.90
C HIS A 5 7.54 -13.22 0.62
N LYS A 6 8.40 -14.24 0.57
CA LYS A 6 8.52 -15.16 -0.57
C LYS A 6 7.19 -15.82 -0.95
N ASN A 7 6.35 -16.18 0.03
CA ASN A 7 5.05 -16.84 -0.21
C ASN A 7 4.00 -15.95 -0.92
N LEU A 8 4.14 -14.61 -0.87
CA LEU A 8 3.28 -13.74 -1.68
C LEU A 8 3.75 -13.68 -3.15
N ALA A 9 5.06 -13.83 -3.36
CA ALA A 9 5.64 -13.99 -4.69
C ALA A 9 5.27 -15.35 -5.33
N ASP A 10 4.86 -16.35 -4.53
CA ASP A 10 4.39 -17.66 -5.00
C ASP A 10 3.01 -17.64 -5.70
N GLY A 11 2.50 -16.45 -6.08
CA GLY A 11 1.35 -16.31 -6.98
C GLY A 11 0.02 -15.94 -6.30
N GLN A 12 -0.10 -16.10 -4.98
CA GLN A 12 -1.36 -15.75 -4.28
C GLN A 12 -1.72 -14.26 -4.44
N TRP A 13 -0.72 -13.36 -4.44
CA TRP A 13 -0.96 -11.94 -4.66
C TRP A 13 -1.48 -11.65 -6.08
N PHE A 14 -0.93 -12.34 -7.07
CA PHE A 14 -1.32 -12.21 -8.48
C PHE A 14 -2.66 -12.91 -8.79
N ALA A 15 -3.21 -13.71 -7.87
CA ALA A 15 -4.56 -14.25 -7.99
C ALA A 15 -5.64 -13.26 -7.53
N MET A 16 -5.32 -12.32 -6.64
CA MET A 16 -6.25 -11.32 -6.13
C MET A 16 -6.66 -10.30 -7.20
N ASP A 17 -7.91 -9.83 -7.19
CA ASP A 17 -8.29 -8.67 -8.00
C ASP A 17 -7.67 -7.37 -7.44
N ILE A 18 -7.77 -6.28 -8.22
CA ILE A 18 -7.22 -4.98 -7.81
C ILE A 18 -7.83 -4.47 -6.50
N PHE A 19 -9.11 -4.77 -6.23
CA PHE A 19 -9.76 -4.30 -5.00
C PHE A 19 -9.15 -4.97 -3.77
N ASN A 20 -8.92 -6.29 -3.83
CA ASN A 20 -8.26 -7.04 -2.77
C ASN A 20 -6.78 -6.65 -2.61
N GLN A 21 -6.05 -6.43 -3.71
CA GLN A 21 -4.67 -5.94 -3.65
C GLN A 21 -4.60 -4.57 -2.94
N MET A 22 -5.45 -3.63 -3.36
CA MET A 22 -5.51 -2.28 -2.78
C MET A 22 -6.03 -2.25 -1.34
N ALA A 23 -6.95 -3.15 -0.97
CA ALA A 23 -7.42 -3.30 0.42
C ALA A 23 -6.29 -3.76 1.35
N ASN A 24 -5.50 -4.76 0.92
CA ASN A 24 -4.34 -5.24 1.67
C ASN A 24 -3.24 -4.17 1.80
N ILE A 25 -2.95 -3.44 0.71
CA ILE A 25 -2.04 -2.28 0.76
C ILE A 25 -2.55 -1.24 1.76
N GLY A 26 -3.84 -0.90 1.72
CA GLY A 26 -4.46 0.06 2.63
C GLY A 26 -4.37 -0.33 4.10
N ALA A 27 -4.50 -1.62 4.41
CA ALA A 27 -4.33 -2.13 5.78
C ALA A 27 -2.89 -1.90 6.30
N GLU A 28 -1.87 -2.14 5.47
CA GLU A 28 -0.47 -1.90 5.84
C GLU A 28 -0.13 -0.40 5.90
N VAL A 29 -0.74 0.44 5.06
CA VAL A 29 -0.65 1.90 5.19
C VAL A 29 -1.24 2.36 6.53
N GLY A 30 -2.41 1.84 6.91
CA GLY A 30 -3.02 2.11 8.22
C GLY A 30 -2.15 1.67 9.38
N ARG A 31 -1.48 0.51 9.27
CA ARG A 31 -0.52 0.00 10.26
C ARG A 31 0.68 0.93 10.40
N ALA A 32 1.26 1.38 9.30
CA ALA A 32 2.37 2.32 9.29
C ALA A 32 1.99 3.65 9.94
N ILE A 33 0.83 4.23 9.56
CA ILE A 33 0.29 5.45 10.19
C ILE A 33 0.11 5.27 11.70
N ASN A 34 -0.45 4.14 12.14
CA ASN A 34 -0.70 3.88 13.56
C ASN A 34 0.61 3.87 14.37
N TRP A 35 1.67 3.22 13.86
CA TRP A 35 2.96 3.22 14.53
C TRP A 35 3.65 4.58 14.50
N LYS A 36 3.56 5.31 13.39
CA LYS A 36 4.02 6.70 13.28
C LYS A 36 3.38 7.59 14.34
N ASN A 37 2.06 7.51 14.50
CA ASN A 37 1.30 8.30 15.49
C ASN A 37 1.66 7.95 16.94
N LYS A 38 2.13 6.72 17.19
CA LYS A 38 2.62 6.27 18.49
C LYS A 38 4.08 6.66 18.75
N GLY A 39 4.73 7.36 17.82
CA GLY A 39 6.15 7.72 17.91
C GLY A 39 7.11 6.54 17.71
N ASN A 40 6.61 5.37 17.27
CA ASN A 40 7.46 4.22 16.99
C ASN A 40 7.86 4.21 15.50
N GLN A 41 8.96 4.91 15.22
CA GLN A 41 9.45 5.10 13.85
C GLN A 41 9.91 3.78 13.21
N GLU A 42 10.54 2.89 13.97
CA GLU A 42 11.02 1.59 13.47
C GLU A 42 9.86 0.74 12.95
N TYR A 43 8.80 0.55 13.74
CA TYR A 43 7.64 -0.23 13.31
C TYR A 43 6.83 0.46 12.23
N SER A 44 6.81 1.80 12.20
CA SER A 44 6.25 2.54 11.08
C SER A 44 7.01 2.24 9.79
N GLN A 45 8.34 2.23 9.85
CA GLN A 45 9.20 1.99 8.70
C GLN A 45 9.05 0.55 8.18
N LEU A 46 9.06 -0.45 9.07
CA LEU A 46 8.85 -1.86 8.68
C LEU A 46 7.49 -2.07 8.00
N ALA A 47 6.43 -1.46 8.52
CA ALA A 47 5.11 -1.51 7.88
C ALA A 47 5.10 -0.78 6.52
N PHE A 48 5.83 0.34 6.40
CA PHE A 48 5.93 1.05 5.13
C PHE A 48 6.75 0.30 4.08
N GLU A 49 7.82 -0.40 4.46
CA GLU A 49 8.56 -1.29 3.55
C GLU A 49 7.66 -2.40 3.01
N ARG A 50 6.78 -2.92 3.85
CA ARG A 50 5.74 -3.87 3.43
C ARG A 50 4.76 -3.26 2.43
N VAL A 51 4.31 -2.01 2.65
CA VAL A 51 3.48 -1.27 1.69
C VAL A 51 4.17 -1.17 0.33
N LEU A 52 5.46 -0.83 0.31
CA LEU A 52 6.24 -0.75 -0.94
C LEU A 52 6.32 -2.09 -1.65
N GLU A 53 6.64 -3.17 -0.93
CA GLU A 53 6.67 -4.53 -1.49
C GLU A 53 5.33 -4.91 -2.16
N LEU A 54 4.21 -4.67 -1.49
CA LEU A 54 2.88 -4.96 -2.03
C LEU A 54 2.53 -4.09 -3.24
N LEU A 55 2.92 -2.81 -3.22
CA LEU A 55 2.77 -1.93 -4.38
C LEU A 55 3.61 -2.39 -5.57
N TYR A 56 4.85 -2.84 -5.35
CA TYR A 56 5.69 -3.39 -6.41
C TYR A 56 5.03 -4.61 -7.06
N PHE A 57 4.55 -5.58 -6.28
CA PHE A 57 3.83 -6.72 -6.85
C PHE A 57 2.56 -6.29 -7.61
N THR A 58 1.84 -5.28 -7.11
CA THR A 58 0.63 -4.75 -7.77
C THR A 58 0.94 -4.01 -9.08
N ILE A 59 2.08 -3.32 -9.15
CA ILE A 59 2.59 -2.64 -10.34
C ILE A 59 3.09 -3.65 -11.38
N GLU A 60 3.77 -4.71 -10.95
CA GLU A 60 4.27 -5.77 -11.84
C GLU A 60 3.15 -6.65 -12.40
N ASP A 61 1.98 -6.64 -11.76
CA ASP A 61 0.83 -7.41 -12.20
C ASP A 61 0.26 -6.87 -13.53
N LYS A 62 0.43 -7.66 -14.60
CA LYS A 62 0.01 -7.30 -15.96
C LYS A 62 -1.47 -6.94 -16.05
N LYS A 63 -2.35 -7.47 -15.19
CA LYS A 63 -3.78 -7.13 -15.21
C LYS A 63 -4.06 -5.69 -14.79
N ASN A 64 -3.12 -5.05 -14.11
CA ASN A 64 -3.22 -3.67 -13.61
C ASN A 64 -2.59 -2.64 -14.55
N TYR A 65 -2.18 -3.01 -15.77
CA TYR A 65 -1.42 -2.11 -16.67
C TYR A 65 -2.10 -0.75 -16.93
N ARG A 66 -3.45 -0.72 -16.97
CA ARG A 66 -4.22 0.51 -17.20
C ARG A 66 -4.16 1.50 -16.03
N ARG A 67 -3.67 1.07 -14.87
CA ARG A 67 -3.62 1.84 -13.61
C ARG A 67 -2.19 2.16 -13.17
N LEU A 68 -1.18 1.86 -13.99
CA LEU A 68 0.24 2.06 -13.62
C LEU A 68 0.56 3.50 -13.22
N GLY A 69 0.00 4.48 -13.93
CA GLY A 69 0.19 5.89 -13.59
C GLY A 69 -0.31 6.23 -12.18
N GLU A 70 -1.51 5.72 -11.83
CA GLU A 70 -2.10 5.92 -10.50
C GLU A 70 -1.29 5.18 -9.41
N LEU A 71 -0.88 3.93 -9.67
CA LEU A 71 -0.10 3.13 -8.72
C LEU A 71 1.29 3.74 -8.47
N CYS A 72 1.96 4.22 -9.51
CA CYS A 72 3.25 4.91 -9.38
C CYS A 72 3.10 6.24 -8.63
N ARG A 73 2.03 7.02 -8.91
CA ARG A 73 1.75 8.25 -8.16
C ARG A 73 1.48 7.96 -6.68
N LEU A 74 0.73 6.91 -6.39
CA LEU A 74 0.47 6.48 -5.02
C LEU A 74 1.77 6.11 -4.29
N LYS A 75 2.69 5.41 -4.96
CA LYS A 75 4.02 5.11 -4.42
C LYS A 75 4.79 6.38 -4.05
N GLU A 76 4.78 7.40 -4.92
CA GLU A 76 5.42 8.69 -4.65
C GLU A 76 4.78 9.42 -3.46
N VAL A 77 3.44 9.48 -3.41
CA VAL A 77 2.69 10.14 -2.33
C VAL A 77 2.97 9.47 -0.98
N LEU A 78 3.02 8.14 -0.94
CA LEU A 78 3.30 7.42 0.30
C LEU A 78 4.79 7.55 0.70
N GLY A 79 5.70 7.51 -0.28
CA GLY A 79 7.13 7.77 -0.04
C GLY A 79 7.38 9.15 0.57
N ASP A 80 6.76 10.18 0.00
CA ASP A 80 6.82 11.55 0.52
C ASP A 80 6.22 11.67 1.94
N TYR A 81 5.10 10.98 2.22
CA TYR A 81 4.46 11.03 3.53
C TYR A 81 5.24 10.32 4.64
N PHE A 82 5.83 9.15 4.36
CA PHE A 82 6.50 8.33 5.38
C PHE A 82 7.98 8.64 5.54
N VAL A 83 8.67 9.00 4.46
CA VAL A 83 10.13 9.17 4.43
C VAL A 83 10.54 10.58 4.02
N GLY A 84 9.75 11.24 3.17
CA GLY A 84 10.04 12.58 2.67
C GLY A 84 9.61 13.72 3.61
N GLU A 85 9.60 14.92 3.04
CA GLU A 85 9.24 16.16 3.73
C GLU A 85 7.72 16.42 3.75
N ASN A 86 6.93 15.47 3.23
CA ASN A 86 5.49 15.59 3.04
C ASN A 86 5.11 16.82 2.16
N GLN A 87 5.82 17.00 1.04
CA GLN A 87 5.62 18.10 0.09
C GLN A 87 4.21 18.09 -0.52
N TYR A 88 3.61 16.90 -0.70
CA TYR A 88 2.23 16.76 -1.18
C TYR A 88 1.17 17.04 -0.10
N LYS A 89 1.59 17.35 1.14
CA LYS A 89 0.72 17.68 2.29
C LYS A 89 -0.30 16.59 2.58
N SER A 90 0.13 15.33 2.47
CA SER A 90 -0.68 14.17 2.85
C SER A 90 -0.95 14.15 4.35
N SER A 91 -2.06 13.54 4.73
CA SER A 91 -2.47 13.37 6.12
C SER A 91 -2.93 11.94 6.37
N ALA A 92 -2.87 11.49 7.63
CA ALA A 92 -3.40 10.18 7.97
C ALA A 92 -4.86 10.00 7.51
N GLU A 93 -5.66 11.07 7.64
CA GLU A 93 -7.06 11.05 7.28
C GLU A 93 -7.30 10.96 5.77
N ASN A 94 -6.55 11.69 4.94
CA ASN A 94 -6.76 11.63 3.49
C ASN A 94 -6.30 10.29 2.89
N LEU A 95 -5.20 9.72 3.40
CA LEU A 95 -4.73 8.39 3.01
C LEU A 95 -5.74 7.31 3.41
N ASN A 96 -6.26 7.36 4.64
CA ASN A 96 -7.30 6.44 5.08
C ASN A 96 -8.57 6.56 4.21
N LYS A 97 -9.03 7.78 3.92
CA LYS A 97 -10.17 8.03 3.02
C LYS A 97 -9.95 7.47 1.62
N TYR A 98 -8.73 7.52 1.10
CA TYR A 98 -8.38 6.92 -0.19
C TYR A 98 -8.50 5.39 -0.18
N PHE A 99 -8.09 4.73 0.91
CA PHE A 99 -8.09 3.26 0.98
C PHE A 99 -9.42 2.62 1.40
N TYR A 100 -10.28 3.33 2.14
CA TYR A 100 -11.54 2.76 2.63
C TYR A 100 -12.49 2.18 1.56
N PRO A 101 -12.68 2.82 0.38
CA PRO A 101 -13.52 2.25 -0.66
C PRO A 101 -13.04 0.88 -1.16
N PHE A 102 -11.71 0.64 -1.20
CA PHE A 102 -11.17 -0.65 -1.60
C PHE A 102 -11.47 -1.75 -0.58
N ASN A 103 -11.38 -1.44 0.72
CA ASN A 103 -11.79 -2.38 1.79
C ASN A 103 -13.26 -2.76 1.70
N PHE A 104 -14.12 -1.80 1.36
CA PHE A 104 -15.54 -2.07 1.15
C PHE A 104 -15.77 -2.92 -0.10
N ALA A 105 -15.14 -2.57 -1.23
CA ALA A 105 -15.27 -3.30 -2.49
C ALA A 105 -14.75 -4.75 -2.39
N ALA A 106 -13.60 -4.96 -1.75
CA ALA A 106 -13.00 -6.27 -1.53
C ALA A 106 -13.89 -7.21 -0.70
N ARG A 107 -14.72 -6.67 0.20
CA ARG A 107 -15.69 -7.46 0.98
C ARG A 107 -16.99 -7.77 0.24
N ARG A 108 -17.27 -7.08 -0.86
CA ARG A 108 -18.47 -7.32 -1.69
C ARG A 108 -18.22 -8.34 -2.78
N SER A 109 -16.95 -8.66 -3.06
CA SER A 109 -16.54 -9.69 -4.02
C SER A 109 -16.32 -11.08 -3.41
N VAL A 110 -16.64 -11.24 -2.12
CA VAL A 110 -16.67 -12.52 -1.39
C VAL A 110 -18.07 -13.11 -1.37
#